data_AF-A0A167LCX2-F1
#
_entry.id   AF-A0A167LCX2-F1
#
_cell.length_a   1.000
_cell.length_b   1.000
_cell.length_c   1.000
_cell.angle_alpha   90.00
_cell.angle_beta   90.00
_cell.angle_gamma   90.00
#
_symmetry.space_group_name_H-M   'P 1'
#
loop_
_entity.id
_entity.type
_entity.pdbx_description
1 polymer ?
#
loop_
_entity_poly.entity_id
_entity_poly.type
_entity_poly.pdbx_seq_one_letter_code
_entity_poly.pdbx_strand_id
1 'polypeptide(L)'
;MGSNVSKNKVTAQDKAILDLKIQRDKLKQYQKKVNVVLEREVSEARKALGQGNKKKALLALKKKKYQEQLLEKTEQQLMNLEELTNTIEFALVEKQVMEGLKGGNAILKEIHKEMSLEDVERLMDDTEDAIAYQNELDEMLSGRMTAEDEEDIMRELEGLRQEELEAALPEVPNHPLPETERADVSFPEVPTQIPTATPSKNTEKQAMLAT
;
A
#
# COMPACT_ATOMS: atom_id res chain seq x y z
N MET A 1 -16.36 3.57 -51.37
CA MET A 1 -17.51 3.64 -50.45
C MET A 1 -17.17 2.82 -49.22
N GLY A 2 -16.73 3.47 -48.14
CA GLY A 2 -16.31 2.81 -46.90
C GLY A 2 -17.52 2.50 -46.02
N SER A 3 -17.75 1.21 -45.80
CA SER A 3 -18.82 0.68 -44.97
C SER A 3 -18.54 0.96 -43.48
N ASN A 4 -19.00 2.11 -42.98
CA ASN A 4 -19.13 2.45 -41.56
C ASN A 4 -20.20 1.58 -40.89
N VAL A 5 -19.99 0.26 -40.83
CA VAL A 5 -20.95 -0.67 -40.21
C VAL A 5 -20.70 -0.70 -38.70
N SER A 6 -21.49 0.13 -38.01
CA SER A 6 -21.94 0.07 -36.61
C SER A 6 -20.87 0.06 -35.50
N LYS A 7 -20.59 1.26 -34.97
CA LYS A 7 -19.99 1.47 -33.63
C LYS A 7 -20.94 1.12 -32.45
N ASN A 8 -22.14 0.60 -32.73
CA ASN A 8 -23.16 0.27 -31.73
C ASN A 8 -23.47 -1.24 -31.71
N LYS A 9 -22.47 -2.08 -31.45
CA LYS A 9 -22.74 -3.50 -31.17
C LYS A 9 -23.19 -3.63 -29.72
N VAL A 10 -24.46 -3.97 -29.52
CA VAL A 10 -25.02 -4.33 -28.20
C VAL A 10 -24.13 -5.40 -27.58
N THR A 11 -23.50 -5.07 -26.46
CA THR A 11 -22.58 -5.97 -25.77
C THR A 11 -23.35 -7.03 -24.98
N ALA A 12 -22.66 -8.10 -24.57
CA ALA A 12 -23.25 -9.09 -23.66
C ALA A 12 -23.68 -8.46 -22.32
N GLN A 13 -22.98 -7.40 -21.90
CA GLN A 13 -23.27 -6.63 -20.69
C GLN A 13 -24.59 -5.86 -20.83
N ASP A 14 -24.80 -5.19 -21.97
CA ASP A 14 -26.04 -4.46 -22.26
C ASP A 14 -27.26 -5.39 -22.26
N LYS A 15 -27.10 -6.61 -22.79
CA LYS A 15 -28.16 -7.64 -22.76
C LYS A 15 -28.47 -8.08 -21.33
N ALA A 16 -27.45 -8.32 -20.51
CA ALA A 16 -27.65 -8.70 -19.11
C ALA A 16 -28.35 -7.59 -18.30
N ILE A 17 -27.97 -6.32 -18.51
CA ILE A 17 -28.62 -5.17 -17.86
C ILE A 17 -30.07 -5.04 -18.32
N LEU A 18 -30.33 -5.24 -19.61
CA LEU A 18 -31.69 -5.25 -20.15
C LEU A 18 -32.53 -6.35 -19.51
N ASP A 19 -32.01 -7.57 -19.40
CA ASP A 19 -32.70 -8.69 -18.79
C ASP A 19 -33.06 -8.43 -17.32
N LEU A 20 -32.14 -7.83 -16.55
CA LEU A 20 -32.40 -7.39 -15.18
C LEU A 20 -33.51 -6.33 -15.16
N LYS A 21 -33.45 -5.29 -16.02
CA LYS A 21 -34.49 -4.25 -16.09
C LYS A 21 -35.87 -4.84 -16.45
N ILE A 22 -35.92 -5.81 -17.36
CA ILE A 22 -37.15 -6.54 -17.71
C ILE A 22 -37.68 -7.33 -16.51
N GLN A 23 -36.81 -8.02 -15.76
CA GLN A 23 -37.20 -8.77 -14.56
C GLN A 23 -37.76 -7.83 -13.48
N ARG A 24 -37.12 -6.68 -13.25
CA ARG A 24 -37.63 -5.64 -12.35
C ARG A 24 -39.03 -5.20 -12.74
N ASP A 25 -39.26 -4.91 -14.01
CA ASP A 25 -40.55 -4.43 -14.48
C ASP A 25 -41.64 -5.51 -14.37
N LYS A 26 -41.28 -6.78 -14.61
CA LYS A 26 -42.17 -7.93 -14.36
C LYS A 26 -42.53 -8.06 -12.87
N LEU A 27 -41.55 -7.88 -11.97
CA LEU A 27 -41.80 -7.89 -10.52
C LEU A 27 -42.72 -6.72 -10.10
N LYS A 28 -42.52 -5.52 -10.65
CA LYS A 28 -43.42 -4.36 -10.43
C LYS A 28 -44.84 -4.64 -10.90
N GLN A 29 -45.00 -5.27 -12.07
CA GLN A 29 -46.32 -5.70 -12.55
C GLN A 29 -46.94 -6.77 -11.65
N TYR A 30 -46.14 -7.72 -11.16
CA TYR A 30 -46.61 -8.75 -10.24
C TYR A 30 -47.07 -8.14 -8.90
N GLN A 31 -46.30 -7.22 -8.33
CA GLN A 31 -46.67 -6.47 -7.11
C GLN A 31 -48.03 -5.77 -7.28
N LYS A 32 -48.25 -5.08 -8.41
CA LYS A 32 -49.55 -4.45 -8.73
C LYS A 32 -50.70 -5.48 -8.76
N LYS A 33 -50.47 -6.65 -9.39
CA LYS A 33 -51.48 -7.72 -9.43
C LYS A 33 -51.79 -8.26 -8.03
N VAL A 34 -50.77 -8.47 -7.19
CA VAL A 34 -50.95 -8.95 -5.81
C VAL A 34 -51.72 -7.93 -4.97
N ASN A 35 -51.44 -6.63 -5.12
CA ASN A 35 -52.18 -5.57 -4.42
C ASN A 35 -53.68 -5.58 -4.77
N VAL A 36 -54.04 -5.73 -6.05
CA VAL A 36 -55.44 -5.84 -6.47
C VAL A 36 -56.12 -7.08 -5.86
N VAL A 37 -55.42 -8.20 -5.75
CA VAL A 37 -55.94 -9.41 -5.08
C VAL A 37 -56.12 -9.17 -3.59
N LEU A 38 -55.17 -8.49 -2.94
CA LEU A 38 -55.22 -8.17 -1.52
C LEU A 38 -56.42 -7.27 -1.17
N GLU A 39 -56.68 -6.24 -1.98
CA GLU A 39 -57.87 -5.39 -1.86
C GLU A 39 -59.17 -6.19 -1.99
N ARG A 40 -59.22 -7.15 -2.92
CA ARG A 40 -60.37 -8.05 -3.08
C ARG A 40 -60.58 -8.93 -1.85
N GLU A 41 -59.53 -9.56 -1.32
CA GLU A 41 -59.61 -10.40 -0.11
C GLU A 41 -60.05 -9.57 1.10
N VAL A 42 -59.61 -8.31 1.23
CA VAL A 42 -60.08 -7.39 2.27
C VAL A 42 -61.58 -7.08 2.10
N SER A 43 -62.03 -6.81 0.87
CA SER A 43 -63.45 -6.58 0.57
C SER A 43 -64.30 -7.80 0.89
N GLU A 44 -63.84 -9.00 0.51
CA GLU A 44 -64.51 -10.27 0.81
C GLU A 44 -64.58 -10.55 2.31
N ALA A 45 -63.50 -10.29 3.04
CA ALA A 45 -63.49 -10.41 4.50
C ALA A 45 -64.52 -9.46 5.15
N ARG A 46 -64.59 -8.20 4.71
CA ARG A 46 -65.58 -7.22 5.19
C ARG A 46 -67.01 -7.67 4.89
N LYS A 47 -67.28 -8.15 3.68
CA LYS A 47 -68.61 -8.67 3.28
C LYS A 47 -69.00 -9.90 4.12
N ALA A 48 -68.08 -10.84 4.34
CA ALA A 48 -68.33 -12.04 5.14
C ALA A 48 -68.62 -11.72 6.61
N LEU A 49 -67.94 -10.70 7.19
CA LEU A 49 -68.24 -10.20 8.53
C LEU A 49 -69.63 -9.57 8.62
N GLY A 50 -70.01 -8.75 7.62
CA GLY A 50 -71.36 -8.16 7.57
C GLY A 50 -72.49 -9.20 7.43
N GLN A 51 -72.20 -10.36 6.83
CA GLN A 51 -73.12 -11.49 6.73
C GLN A 51 -73.10 -12.43 7.95
N GLY A 52 -72.31 -12.12 8.99
CA GLY A 52 -72.16 -12.97 10.17
C GLY A 52 -71.39 -14.28 9.94
N ASN A 53 -70.81 -14.49 8.75
CA ASN A 53 -70.11 -15.73 8.42
C ASN A 53 -68.64 -15.68 8.84
N LYS A 54 -68.40 -15.98 10.11
CA LYS A 54 -67.07 -15.94 10.75
C LYS A 54 -66.06 -16.90 10.10
N LYS A 55 -66.48 -18.08 9.62
CA LYS A 55 -65.59 -19.06 8.98
C LYS A 55 -65.05 -18.54 7.65
N LYS A 56 -65.90 -17.92 6.82
CA LYS A 56 -65.50 -17.33 5.53
C LYS A 56 -64.61 -16.10 5.73
N ALA A 57 -64.91 -15.26 6.71
CA ALA A 57 -64.06 -14.12 7.07
C ALA A 57 -62.65 -14.54 7.52
N LEU A 58 -62.54 -15.58 8.36
CA LEU A 58 -61.24 -16.12 8.78
C LEU A 58 -60.42 -16.68 7.61
N LEU A 59 -61.06 -17.33 6.64
CA LEU A 59 -60.37 -17.84 5.45
C LEU A 59 -59.82 -16.70 4.60
N ALA A 60 -60.61 -15.65 4.34
CA ALA A 60 -60.17 -14.47 3.60
C ALA A 60 -59.01 -13.74 4.28
N LEU A 61 -59.03 -13.63 5.61
CA LEU A 61 -57.92 -13.05 6.38
C LEU A 61 -56.64 -13.90 6.32
N LYS A 62 -56.75 -15.23 6.31
CA LYS A 62 -55.60 -16.12 6.12
C LYS A 62 -54.98 -15.95 4.74
N LYS A 63 -55.81 -15.83 3.70
CA LYS A 63 -55.35 -15.52 2.35
C LYS A 63 -54.68 -14.14 2.33
N LYS A 64 -55.32 -13.08 2.81
CA LYS A 64 -54.69 -11.75 2.95
C LYS A 64 -53.27 -11.83 3.53
N LYS A 65 -53.09 -12.54 4.67
CA LYS A 65 -51.77 -12.68 5.31
C LYS A 65 -50.74 -13.39 4.42
N TYR A 66 -51.13 -14.42 3.68
CA TYR A 66 -50.24 -15.11 2.75
C TYR A 66 -49.82 -14.17 1.59
N GLN A 67 -50.75 -13.37 1.07
CA GLN A 67 -50.49 -12.41 0.01
C GLN A 67 -49.59 -11.26 0.48
N GLU A 68 -49.73 -10.81 1.73
CA GLU A 68 -48.81 -9.84 2.36
C GLU A 68 -47.39 -10.38 2.45
N GLN A 69 -47.22 -11.64 2.90
CA GLN A 69 -45.89 -12.28 2.93
C GLN A 69 -45.28 -12.41 1.53
N LEU A 70 -46.11 -12.67 0.52
CA LEU A 70 -45.65 -12.76 -0.86
C LEU A 70 -45.25 -11.40 -1.41
N LEU A 71 -45.98 -10.34 -1.03
CA LEU A 71 -45.65 -8.95 -1.37
C LEU A 71 -44.31 -8.55 -0.76
N GLU A 72 -44.10 -8.81 0.52
CA GLU A 72 -42.85 -8.52 1.24
C GLU A 72 -41.65 -9.22 0.60
N LYS A 73 -41.79 -10.51 0.25
CA LYS A 73 -40.75 -11.25 -0.49
C LYS A 73 -40.47 -10.64 -1.86
N THR A 74 -41.52 -10.21 -2.57
CA THR A 74 -41.39 -9.57 -3.88
C THR A 74 -40.69 -8.22 -3.78
N GLU A 75 -40.99 -7.43 -2.73
CA GLU A 75 -40.33 -6.15 -2.45
C GLU A 75 -38.85 -6.34 -2.11
N GLN A 76 -38.51 -7.34 -1.30
CA GLN A 76 -37.12 -7.68 -1.03
C GLN A 76 -36.36 -8.07 -2.31
N GLN A 77 -36.97 -8.90 -3.16
CA GLN A 77 -36.38 -9.28 -4.44
C GLN A 77 -36.19 -8.06 -5.36
N LEU A 78 -37.14 -7.14 -5.37
CA LEU A 78 -37.08 -5.92 -6.17
C LEU A 78 -35.96 -5.00 -5.69
N MET A 79 -35.82 -4.80 -4.38
CA MET A 79 -34.70 -4.04 -3.79
C MET A 79 -33.35 -4.65 -4.16
N ASN A 80 -33.19 -5.96 -3.99
CA ASN A 80 -31.96 -6.66 -4.35
C ASN A 80 -31.62 -6.49 -5.85
N LEU A 81 -32.64 -6.48 -6.71
CA LEU A 81 -32.45 -6.37 -8.16
C LEU A 81 -32.10 -4.93 -8.59
N GLU A 82 -32.66 -3.93 -7.91
CA GLU A 82 -32.30 -2.52 -8.08
C GLU A 82 -30.87 -2.25 -7.59
N GLU A 83 -30.48 -2.81 -6.43
CA GLU A 83 -29.11 -2.76 -5.92
C GLU A 83 -28.12 -3.39 -6.91
N LEU A 84 -28.39 -4.62 -7.37
CA LEU A 84 -27.55 -5.32 -8.35
C LEU A 84 -27.39 -4.51 -9.64
N THR A 85 -28.47 -3.90 -10.14
CA THR A 85 -28.41 -3.07 -11.34
C THR A 85 -27.49 -1.87 -11.12
N ASN A 86 -27.62 -1.17 -9.98
CA ASN A 86 -26.78 -0.02 -9.65
C ASN A 86 -25.30 -0.43 -9.49
N THR A 87 -25.03 -1.56 -8.83
CA THR A 87 -23.67 -2.09 -8.68
C THR A 87 -23.03 -2.39 -10.04
N ILE A 88 -23.78 -3.00 -10.97
CA ILE A 88 -23.29 -3.27 -12.32
C ILE A 88 -23.01 -1.98 -13.09
N GLU A 89 -23.93 -1.01 -13.03
CA GLU A 89 -23.74 0.29 -13.68
C GLU A 89 -22.52 1.03 -13.13
N PHE A 90 -22.29 0.98 -11.81
CA PHE A 90 -21.09 1.52 -11.19
C PHE A 90 -19.80 0.79 -11.63
N ALA A 91 -19.83 -0.54 -11.66
CA ALA A 91 -18.68 -1.34 -12.11
C ALA A 91 -18.31 -1.06 -13.58
N LEU A 92 -19.29 -0.72 -14.43
CA LEU A 92 -19.03 -0.29 -15.81
C LEU A 92 -18.29 1.06 -15.86
N VAL A 93 -18.65 2.01 -15.01
CA VAL A 93 -17.93 3.29 -14.88
C VAL A 93 -16.52 3.05 -14.36
N GLU A 94 -16.37 2.22 -13.32
CA GLU A 94 -15.07 1.85 -12.76
C GLU A 94 -14.16 1.22 -13.82
N LYS A 95 -14.69 0.31 -14.64
CA LYS A 95 -13.97 -0.26 -15.78
C LYS A 95 -13.48 0.83 -16.74
N GLN A 96 -14.32 1.79 -17.10
CA GLN A 96 -13.94 2.88 -18.00
C GLN A 96 -12.84 3.76 -17.42
N VAL A 97 -12.89 4.05 -16.11
CA VAL A 97 -11.83 4.78 -15.40
C VAL A 97 -10.52 3.98 -15.43
N MET A 98 -10.58 2.68 -15.16
CA MET A 98 -9.43 1.77 -15.23
C MET A 98 -8.79 1.74 -16.63
N GLU A 99 -9.59 1.68 -17.69
CA GLU A 99 -9.10 1.75 -19.07
C GLU A 99 -8.43 3.10 -19.37
N GLY A 100 -9.00 4.20 -18.88
CA GLY A 100 -8.40 5.54 -18.98
C GLY A 100 -7.06 5.65 -18.26
N LEU A 101 -6.96 5.13 -17.04
CA LEU A 101 -5.70 5.08 -16.27
C LEU A 101 -4.65 4.22 -16.97
N LYS A 102 -5.05 3.08 -17.56
CA LYS A 102 -4.14 2.23 -18.35
C LYS A 102 -3.60 2.96 -19.57
N GLY A 103 -4.45 3.70 -20.28
CA GLY A 103 -4.03 4.55 -21.40
C GLY A 103 -3.07 5.65 -20.97
N GLY A 104 -3.40 6.36 -19.88
CA GLY A 104 -2.52 7.39 -19.31
C GLY A 104 -1.16 6.85 -18.86
N ASN A 105 -1.12 5.67 -18.24
CA ASN A 105 0.12 5.01 -17.85
C ASN A 105 0.96 4.59 -19.07
N ALA A 106 0.32 4.10 -20.14
CA ALA A 106 1.02 3.79 -21.39
C ALA A 106 1.68 5.05 -22.00
N ILE A 107 0.98 6.17 -22.05
CA ILE A 107 1.52 7.45 -22.53
C ILE A 107 2.67 7.92 -21.62
N LEU A 108 2.49 7.83 -20.30
CA LEU A 108 3.54 8.22 -19.35
C LEU A 108 4.82 7.38 -19.53
N LYS A 109 4.68 6.08 -19.84
CA LYS A 109 5.81 5.21 -20.16
C LYS A 109 6.51 5.61 -21.45
N GLU A 110 5.77 6.04 -22.47
CA GLU A 110 6.38 6.55 -23.70
C GLU A 110 7.13 7.86 -23.45
N ILE A 111 6.52 8.81 -22.74
CA ILE A 111 7.18 10.07 -22.35
C ILE A 111 8.47 9.80 -21.57
N HIS A 112 8.44 8.89 -20.59
CA HIS A 112 9.64 8.54 -19.82
C HIS A 112 10.73 7.89 -20.68
N LYS A 113 10.35 7.13 -21.71
CA LYS A 113 11.29 6.48 -22.62
C LYS A 113 11.98 7.49 -23.53
N GLU A 114 11.22 8.43 -24.11
CA GLU A 114 11.74 9.50 -24.96
C GLU A 114 12.69 10.41 -24.16
N MET A 115 12.26 10.86 -22.98
CA MET A 115 13.08 11.67 -22.08
C MET A 115 14.39 10.96 -21.68
N SER A 116 14.32 9.66 -21.34
CA SER A 116 15.54 8.91 -20.98
C SER A 116 16.53 8.72 -22.12
N LEU A 117 16.09 8.76 -23.37
CA LEU A 117 16.99 8.62 -24.53
C LEU A 117 17.65 9.96 -24.84
N GLU A 118 16.85 11.03 -24.94
CA GLU A 118 17.34 12.39 -25.22
C GLU A 118 18.25 12.92 -24.10
N ASP A 119 17.93 12.65 -22.84
CA ASP A 119 18.76 13.07 -21.70
C ASP A 119 20.09 12.29 -21.63
N VAL A 120 20.12 11.03 -22.06
CA VAL A 120 21.35 10.23 -22.10
C VAL A 120 22.24 10.64 -23.27
N GLU A 121 21.67 10.87 -24.46
CA GLU A 121 22.42 11.37 -25.63
C GLU A 121 23.04 12.74 -25.33
N ARG A 122 22.26 13.68 -24.77
CA ARG A 122 22.80 15.00 -24.40
C ARG A 122 23.92 14.92 -23.37
N LEU A 123 23.79 14.03 -22.37
CA LEU A 123 24.84 13.85 -21.37
C LEU A 123 26.12 13.25 -21.97
N MET A 124 26.00 12.32 -22.92
CA MET A 124 27.16 11.76 -23.62
C MET A 124 27.88 12.81 -24.48
N ASP A 125 27.12 13.61 -25.23
CA ASP A 125 27.68 14.71 -26.02
C ASP A 125 28.36 15.77 -25.12
N ASP A 126 27.70 16.19 -24.04
CA ASP A 126 28.27 17.16 -23.08
C ASP A 126 29.55 16.62 -22.40
N THR A 127 29.63 15.31 -22.15
CA THR A 127 30.83 14.69 -21.56
C THR A 127 31.96 14.49 -22.56
N GLU A 128 31.65 14.15 -23.81
CA GLU A 128 32.65 14.05 -24.88
C GLU A 128 33.25 15.43 -25.18
N ASP A 129 32.42 16.46 -25.28
CA ASP A 129 32.86 17.85 -25.46
C ASP A 129 33.72 18.34 -24.29
N ALA A 130 33.35 18.01 -23.04
CA ALA A 130 34.14 18.35 -21.87
C ALA A 130 35.50 17.63 -21.86
N ILE A 131 35.55 16.35 -22.24
CA ILE A 131 36.80 15.59 -22.35
C ILE A 131 37.68 16.15 -23.48
N ALA A 132 37.09 16.47 -24.63
CA ALA A 132 37.81 17.07 -25.75
C ALA A 132 38.40 18.44 -25.39
N TYR A 133 37.61 19.29 -24.71
CA TYR A 133 38.09 20.58 -24.21
C TYR A 133 39.22 20.44 -23.19
N GLN A 134 39.13 19.46 -22.28
CA GLN A 134 40.23 19.19 -21.34
C GLN A 134 41.49 18.70 -22.05
N ASN A 135 41.36 17.80 -23.02
CA ASN A 135 42.52 17.33 -23.80
C ASN A 135 43.14 18.47 -24.63
N GLU A 136 42.33 19.38 -25.19
CA GLU A 136 42.81 20.57 -25.90
C GLU A 136 43.55 21.52 -24.95
N LEU A 137 43.02 21.75 -23.74
CA LEU A 137 43.70 22.51 -22.69
C LEU A 137 45.02 21.86 -22.29
N ASP A 138 45.03 20.54 -22.08
CA ASP A 138 46.22 19.77 -21.71
C ASP A 138 47.29 19.85 -22.81
N GLU A 139 46.90 19.73 -24.09
CA GLU A 139 47.82 19.86 -25.22
C GLU A 139 48.36 21.30 -25.35
N MET A 140 47.51 22.31 -25.16
CA MET A 140 47.92 23.71 -25.17
C MET A 140 48.85 24.06 -24.00
N LEU A 141 48.64 23.46 -22.83
CA LEU A 141 49.45 23.68 -21.63
C LEU A 141 50.78 22.94 -21.72
N SER A 142 50.76 21.66 -22.11
CA SER A 142 51.96 20.84 -22.32
C SER A 142 52.84 21.39 -23.44
N GLY A 143 52.25 21.94 -24.52
CA GLY A 143 53.01 22.58 -25.59
C GLY A 143 53.67 23.91 -25.22
N ARG A 144 53.35 24.49 -24.05
CA ARG A 144 53.87 25.79 -23.58
C ARG A 144 54.78 25.70 -22.36
N MET A 145 54.76 24.59 -21.63
CA MET A 145 55.61 24.39 -20.45
C MET A 145 57.00 23.89 -20.86
N THR A 146 58.03 24.42 -20.20
CA THR A 146 59.39 23.90 -20.32
C THR A 146 59.63 22.81 -19.28
N ALA A 147 60.64 21.97 -19.47
CA ALA A 147 60.97 20.90 -18.52
C ALA A 147 61.35 21.43 -17.12
N GLU A 148 61.81 22.67 -17.01
CA GLU A 148 62.10 23.34 -15.74
C GLU A 148 60.80 23.77 -15.03
N ASP A 149 59.81 24.26 -15.77
CA ASP A 149 58.48 24.59 -15.25
C ASP A 149 57.73 23.34 -14.74
N GLU A 150 57.88 22.21 -15.44
CA GLU A 150 57.32 20.92 -15.01
C GLU A 150 57.95 20.44 -13.69
N GLU A 151 59.26 20.59 -13.51
CA GLU A 151 59.96 20.18 -12.29
C GLU A 151 59.58 21.06 -11.08
N ASP A 152 59.44 22.37 -11.29
CA ASP A 152 59.01 23.29 -10.23
C ASP A 152 57.55 23.06 -9.82
N ILE A 153 56.64 22.79 -10.76
CA ILE A 153 55.24 22.43 -10.47
C ILE A 153 55.16 21.08 -9.73
N MET A 154 55.97 20.09 -10.12
CA MET A 154 56.02 18.80 -9.41
C MET A 154 56.49 18.97 -7.97
N ARG A 155 57.46 19.87 -7.72
CA ARG A 155 57.92 20.21 -6.37
C ARG A 155 56.83 20.91 -5.55
N GLU A 156 56.08 21.83 -6.16
CA GLU A 156 54.95 22.51 -5.50
C GLU A 156 53.81 21.53 -5.17
N LEU A 157 53.47 20.62 -6.10
CA LEU A 157 52.48 19.57 -5.90
C LEU A 157 52.87 18.63 -4.75
N GLU A 158 54.14 18.24 -4.68
CA GLU A 158 54.66 17.43 -3.57
C GLU A 158 54.59 18.17 -2.23
N GLY A 159 54.84 19.48 -2.24
CA GLY A 159 54.64 20.36 -1.07
C GLY A 159 53.19 20.40 -0.58
N LEU A 160 52.23 20.62 -1.49
CA LEU A 160 50.79 20.63 -1.15
C LEU A 160 50.31 19.28 -0.64
N ARG A 161 50.81 18.18 -1.22
CA ARG A 161 50.51 16.82 -0.76
C ARG A 161 51.04 16.59 0.65
N GLN A 162 52.25 17.06 0.95
CA GLN A 162 52.86 16.96 2.27
C GLN A 162 52.09 17.81 3.29
N GLU A 163 51.65 19.01 2.92
CA GLU A 163 50.83 19.90 3.75
C GLU A 163 49.46 19.28 4.09
N GLU A 164 48.80 18.64 3.12
CA GLU A 164 47.55 17.89 3.35
C GLU A 164 47.78 16.66 4.25
N LEU A 165 48.90 15.97 4.09
CA LEU A 165 49.29 14.84 4.94
C LEU A 165 49.57 15.30 6.38
N GLU A 166 50.25 16.43 6.55
CA GLU A 166 50.52 17.05 7.86
C GLU A 166 49.25 17.55 8.54
N ALA A 167 48.30 18.10 7.78
CA ALA A 167 46.98 18.49 8.28
C ALA A 167 46.10 17.29 8.71
N ALA A 168 46.30 16.12 8.10
CA ALA A 168 45.59 14.89 8.43
C ALA A 168 46.24 14.07 9.58
N LEU A 169 47.45 14.42 10.02
CA LEU A 169 48.12 13.77 11.14
C LEU A 169 47.72 14.42 12.48
N PRO A 170 47.15 13.68 13.44
CA PRO A 170 46.81 14.23 14.77
C PRO A 170 48.08 14.47 15.60
N GLU A 171 48.10 15.56 16.39
CA GLU A 171 49.22 15.92 17.27
C GLU A 171 49.60 14.76 18.22
N VAL A 172 50.88 14.35 18.17
CA VAL A 172 51.41 13.35 19.10
C VAL A 172 51.43 13.96 20.51
N PRO A 173 50.66 13.42 21.48
CA PRO A 173 50.50 14.08 22.76
C PRO A 173 51.78 14.07 23.62
N ASN A 174 52.40 15.25 23.82
CA ASN A 174 53.57 15.45 24.68
C ASN A 174 53.18 15.99 26.08
N HIS A 175 52.30 15.29 26.79
CA HIS A 175 51.94 15.65 28.17
C HIS A 175 52.57 14.64 29.13
N PRO A 176 53.26 15.09 30.21
CA PRO A 176 53.77 14.19 31.23
C PRO A 176 52.59 13.46 31.88
N LEU A 177 52.68 12.13 31.93
CA LEU A 177 51.63 11.28 32.49
C LEU A 177 51.35 11.69 33.95
N PRO A 178 50.09 11.89 34.35
CA PRO A 178 49.75 12.38 35.68
C PRO A 178 50.01 11.31 36.75
N GLU A 179 50.71 11.70 37.81
CA GLU A 179 50.83 10.94 39.06
C GLU A 179 49.46 10.89 39.76
N THR A 180 48.80 9.73 39.71
CA THR A 180 47.54 9.50 40.44
C THR A 180 47.77 9.49 41.94
N GLU A 181 47.18 10.46 42.64
CA GLU A 181 46.89 10.37 44.08
C GLU A 181 46.05 9.11 44.34
N ARG A 182 46.54 8.25 45.23
CA ARG A 182 45.84 7.03 45.65
C ARG A 182 44.60 7.41 46.45
N ALA A 183 43.46 7.52 45.78
CA ALA A 183 42.16 7.42 46.45
C ALA A 183 41.94 5.95 46.82
N ASP A 184 41.77 5.67 48.11
CA ASP A 184 41.33 4.38 48.65
C ASP A 184 39.91 4.06 48.14
N VAL A 185 39.84 3.50 46.94
CA VAL A 185 38.65 2.80 46.43
C VAL A 185 38.75 1.35 46.89
N SER A 186 37.98 1.04 47.94
CA SER A 186 37.69 -0.33 48.37
C SER A 186 36.92 -1.06 47.26
N PHE A 187 37.65 -1.78 46.40
CA PHE A 187 37.07 -2.76 45.50
C PHE A 187 36.54 -3.97 46.31
N PRO A 188 35.37 -4.53 45.96
CA PRO A 188 34.91 -5.78 46.54
C PRO A 188 35.94 -6.89 46.27
N GLU A 189 36.28 -7.66 47.30
CA GLU A 189 37.31 -8.70 47.28
C GLU A 189 37.10 -9.68 46.11
N VAL A 190 38.09 -9.72 45.21
CA VAL A 190 38.21 -10.77 44.20
C VAL A 190 38.54 -12.07 44.97
N PRO A 191 37.75 -13.15 44.82
CA PRO A 191 37.99 -14.39 45.56
C PRO A 191 39.37 -14.96 45.23
N THR A 192 40.32 -14.80 46.15
CA THR A 192 41.70 -15.29 46.01
C THR A 192 41.88 -16.59 46.78
N GLN A 193 40.98 -17.55 46.55
CA GLN A 193 41.14 -18.91 47.05
C GLN A 193 41.52 -19.83 45.89
N ILE A 194 42.82 -20.11 45.84
CA ILE A 194 43.40 -21.21 45.06
C ILE A 194 42.74 -22.51 45.55
N PRO A 195 42.18 -23.34 44.67
CA PRO A 195 41.48 -24.55 45.08
C PRO A 195 42.46 -25.56 45.67
N THR A 196 42.39 -25.78 46.98
CA THR A 196 42.99 -26.95 47.63
C THR A 196 41.90 -27.96 47.97
N ALA A 197 42.05 -29.15 47.42
CA ALA A 197 41.12 -30.26 47.55
C ALA A 197 40.93 -30.76 49.01
N THR A 198 39.68 -31.15 49.28
CA THR A 198 39.05 -31.91 50.40
C THR A 198 39.92 -32.95 51.15
N PRO A 199 39.66 -33.28 52.46
CA PRO A 199 38.45 -34.05 52.84
C PRO A 199 37.85 -33.94 54.27
N SER A 200 36.52 -34.11 54.35
CA SER A 200 35.73 -35.03 55.21
C SER A 200 35.55 -34.85 56.74
N LYS A 201 34.25 -34.94 57.13
CA LYS A 201 33.59 -35.61 58.30
C LYS A 201 33.34 -34.89 59.65
N ASN A 202 32.04 -34.93 60.00
CA ASN A 202 31.37 -35.07 61.33
C ASN A 202 31.67 -33.96 62.38
N THR A 203 30.79 -33.58 63.32
CA THR A 203 29.79 -34.32 64.09
C THR A 203 28.86 -33.33 64.84
N GLU A 204 27.60 -33.72 65.03
CA GLU A 204 26.67 -33.43 66.15
C GLU A 204 26.54 -32.01 66.74
N LYS A 205 25.37 -31.39 66.63
CA LYS A 205 24.18 -31.58 67.48
C LYS A 205 24.38 -31.24 68.97
N GLN A 206 23.55 -30.27 69.35
CA GLN A 206 22.68 -30.27 70.54
C GLN A 206 23.24 -29.79 71.86
N ALA A 207 22.35 -29.03 72.50
CA ALA A 207 22.10 -29.00 73.94
C ALA A 207 23.17 -28.25 74.76
N MET A 208 22.82 -27.55 75.83
CA MET A 208 21.55 -27.27 76.47
C MET A 208 21.85 -26.15 77.48
N LEU A 209 20.87 -25.26 77.62
CA LEU A 209 20.34 -24.75 78.88
C LEU A 209 21.25 -24.46 80.09
N ALA A 210 20.99 -23.25 80.62
CA ALA A 210 20.91 -22.89 82.03
C ALA A 210 22.23 -22.63 82.77
N THR A 211 22.44 -21.37 83.13
CA THR A 211 22.17 -20.88 84.50
C THR A 211 21.89 -19.39 84.45
#